data_AF-A0A535CSB5-F1
#
_entry.id   AF-A0A535CSB5-F1
#
_cell.length_a   1.000
_cell.length_b   1.000
_cell.length_c   1.000
_cell.angle_alpha   90.00
_cell.angle_beta   90.00
_cell.angle_gamma   90.00
#
_symmetry.space_group_name_H-M   'P 1'
#
loop_
_entity.id
_entity.type
_entity.pdbx_description
1 polymer ?
#
loop_
_entity_poly.entity_id
_entity_poly.type
_entity_poly.pdbx_seq_one_letter_code
_entity_poly.pdbx_strand_id
1 'polypeptide(L)'
;MAKTIDLELTRAEVEVLELEARLRVVPMNDTQLADALKTALLAKKERLAKLRTLHAASNRPKDPADAKKLTPPHAGRRAPLKRSVPQRSKAKSGK
;
A
#
# COMPACT_ATOMS: atom_id res chain seq x y z
N MET A 1 -4.09 9.97 -12.60
CA MET A 1 -3.06 9.14 -13.26
C MET A 1 -2.25 8.31 -12.26
N ALA A 2 -1.79 8.84 -11.12
CA ALA A 2 -1.12 8.00 -10.11
C ALA A 2 -2.04 6.87 -9.57
N LYS A 3 -3.24 7.22 -9.11
CA LYS A 3 -4.23 6.25 -8.57
C LYS A 3 -4.60 5.13 -9.55
N THR A 4 -4.59 5.38 -10.86
CA THR A 4 -4.90 4.37 -11.88
C THR A 4 -3.73 3.39 -12.05
N ILE A 5 -2.50 3.87 -11.94
CA ILE A 5 -1.29 3.02 -11.97
C ILE A 5 -1.25 2.12 -10.73
N ASP A 6 -1.65 2.61 -9.55
CA ASP A 6 -1.70 1.82 -8.32
C ASP A 6 -2.69 0.65 -8.41
N LEU A 7 -3.88 0.89 -8.98
CA LEU A 7 -4.89 -0.15 -9.21
C LEU A 7 -4.43 -1.19 -10.25
N GLU A 8 -3.74 -0.75 -11.30
CA GLU A 8 -3.19 -1.66 -12.30
C GLU A 8 -2.03 -2.49 -11.75
N LEU A 9 -1.19 -1.91 -10.90
CA LEU A 9 -0.08 -2.59 -10.23
C LEU A 9 -0.61 -3.66 -9.28
N THR A 10 -1.56 -3.31 -8.42
CA THR A 10 -2.18 -4.26 -7.49
C THR A 10 -2.91 -5.39 -8.22
N ARG A 11 -3.64 -5.09 -9.30
CA ARG A 11 -4.27 -6.11 -10.15
C ARG A 11 -3.24 -7.05 -10.79
N ALA A 12 -2.14 -6.50 -11.30
CA ALA A 12 -1.08 -7.31 -11.92
C ALA A 12 -0.40 -8.23 -10.89
N GLU A 13 -0.22 -7.77 -9.65
CA GLU A 13 0.32 -8.59 -8.56
C GLU A 13 -0.59 -9.77 -8.20
N VAL A 14 -1.90 -9.53 -8.10
CA VAL A 14 -2.89 -10.59 -7.86
C VAL A 14 -2.88 -11.62 -8.98
N GLU A 15 -2.87 -11.19 -10.25
CA GLU A 15 -2.82 -12.11 -11.41
C GLU A 15 -1.58 -13.02 -11.40
N VAL A 16 -0.42 -12.53 -10.94
CA VAL A 16 0.80 -13.35 -10.80
C VAL A 16 0.65 -14.37 -9.66
N LEU A 17 0.11 -13.97 -8.52
CA LEU A 17 -0.13 -14.86 -7.38
C LEU A 17 -1.10 -15.98 -7.73
N GLU A 18 -2.17 -15.67 -8.47
CA GLU A 18 -3.13 -16.67 -8.94
C GLU A 18 -2.48 -17.69 -9.89
N LEU A 19 -1.63 -17.25 -10.82
CA LEU A 19 -0.91 -18.15 -11.71
C LEU A 19 0.10 -19.03 -10.96
N GLU A 20 0.80 -18.48 -9.96
CA GLU A 20 1.69 -19.25 -9.09
C GLU A 20 0.93 -20.28 -8.26
N ALA A 21 -0.24 -19.92 -7.72
CA ALA A 21 -1.10 -20.84 -6.98
C ALA A 21 -1.63 -21.96 -7.88
N ARG A 22 -2.07 -21.62 -9.11
CA ARG A 22 -2.48 -22.61 -10.12
C ARG A 22 -1.35 -23.57 -10.41
N LEU A 23 -0.14 -23.09 -10.67
CA LEU A 23 1.02 -23.95 -10.97
C LEU A 23 1.32 -24.95 -9.85
N ARG A 24 1.07 -24.62 -8.57
CA ARG A 24 1.25 -25.54 -7.44
C ARG A 24 0.25 -26.69 -7.41
N VAL A 25 -0.94 -26.48 -7.97
CA VAL A 25 -2.02 -27.49 -8.01
C VAL A 25 -2.18 -28.14 -9.39
N VAL A 26 -1.33 -27.81 -10.35
CA VAL A 26 -1.35 -28.44 -11.67
C VAL A 26 -1.08 -29.94 -11.52
N PRO A 27 -1.92 -30.81 -12.09
CA PRO A 27 -1.67 -32.24 -12.13
C PRO A 27 -0.35 -32.54 -12.85
N MET A 28 0.47 -33.43 -12.29
CA MET A 28 1.79 -33.78 -12.85
C MET A 28 1.74 -34.32 -14.28
N ASN A 29 0.58 -34.84 -14.72
CA ASN A 29 0.39 -35.41 -16.05
C ASN A 29 0.22 -34.35 -17.15
N ASP A 30 -0.17 -33.12 -16.78
CA ASP A 30 -0.47 -32.07 -17.76
C ASP A 30 0.71 -31.09 -17.90
N THR A 31 1.74 -31.56 -18.60
CA THR A 31 2.97 -30.79 -18.85
C THR A 31 2.72 -29.60 -19.76
N GLN A 32 1.78 -29.70 -20.71
CA GLN A 32 1.41 -28.60 -21.61
C GLN A 32 0.76 -27.46 -20.85
N LEU A 33 -0.16 -27.77 -19.92
CA LEU A 33 -0.76 -26.77 -19.04
C LEU A 33 0.29 -26.14 -18.11
N ALA A 34 1.20 -26.94 -17.55
CA ALA A 34 2.29 -26.43 -16.71
C ALA A 34 3.18 -25.44 -17.48
N ASP A 35 3.55 -25.76 -18.72
CA ASP A 35 4.42 -24.91 -19.54
C ASP A 35 3.70 -23.67 -20.07
N ALA A 36 2.41 -23.79 -20.42
CA ALA A 36 1.55 -22.64 -20.73
C ALA A 36 1.42 -21.69 -19.52
N LEU A 37 1.28 -22.23 -18.30
CA LEU A 37 1.20 -21.41 -17.08
C LEU A 37 2.54 -20.75 -16.73
N LYS A 38 3.67 -21.45 -16.91
CA LYS A 38 5.02 -20.87 -16.73
C LYS A 38 5.28 -19.74 -17.72
N THR A 39 4.97 -19.94 -19.00
CA THR A 39 5.14 -18.89 -20.03
C THR A 39 4.25 -17.68 -19.77
N ALA A 40 2.98 -17.91 -19.41
CA ALA A 40 2.07 -16.84 -19.00
C ALA A 40 2.59 -16.08 -17.76
N LEU A 41 3.10 -16.81 -16.76
CA LEU A 41 3.67 -16.23 -15.54
C LEU A 41 4.89 -15.35 -15.85
N LEU A 42 5.79 -15.77 -16.74
CA LEU A 42 6.93 -14.95 -17.18
C LEU A 42 6.48 -13.65 -17.84
N ALA A 43 5.55 -13.72 -18.79
CA ALA A 43 5.00 -12.54 -19.46
C ALA A 43 4.33 -11.56 -18.47
N LYS A 44 3.61 -12.09 -17.47
CA LYS A 44 2.97 -11.27 -16.43
C LYS A 44 3.99 -10.63 -15.48
N LYS A 45 5.06 -11.34 -15.12
CA LYS A 45 6.17 -10.78 -14.31
C LYS A 45 6.89 -9.65 -15.05
N GLU A 46 7.12 -9.77 -16.35
CA GLU A 46 7.69 -8.69 -17.16
C GLU A 46 6.79 -7.45 -17.18
N ARG A 47 5.48 -7.64 -17.37
CA ARG A 47 4.52 -6.53 -17.33
C ARG A 47 4.50 -5.85 -15.96
N LEU A 48 4.50 -6.63 -14.89
CA LEU A 48 4.52 -6.14 -13.52
C LEU A 48 5.81 -5.39 -13.20
N ALA A 49 6.96 -5.84 -13.69
CA ALA A 49 8.22 -5.11 -13.58
C ALA A 49 8.13 -3.73 -14.26
N LYS A 50 7.55 -3.65 -15.47
CA LYS A 50 7.31 -2.39 -16.17
C LYS A 50 6.35 -1.46 -15.41
N LEU A 51 5.30 -2.00 -14.80
CA LEU A 51 4.38 -1.21 -13.97
C LEU A 51 5.06 -0.69 -12.70
N ARG A 52 5.93 -1.50 -12.07
CA ARG A 52 6.73 -1.06 -10.91
C ARG A 52 7.69 0.07 -11.25
N THR A 53 8.35 0.01 -12.40
CA THR A 53 9.25 1.10 -12.82
C THR A 53 8.47 2.38 -13.13
N LEU A 54 7.31 2.28 -13.78
CA LEU A 54 6.43 3.44 -14.03
C LEU A 54 5.86 4.03 -12.74
N HIS A 55 5.47 3.20 -11.78
CA HIS A 55 5.01 3.62 -10.47
C HIS A 55 6.13 4.31 -9.67
N ALA A 56 7.34 3.75 -9.68
CA ALA A 56 8.50 4.35 -9.04
C ALA A 56 8.91 5.69 -9.69
N ALA A 57 8.86 5.77 -11.02
CA ALA A 57 9.11 7.01 -11.76
C ALA A 57 8.05 8.08 -11.48
N SER A 58 6.79 7.68 -11.31
CA SER A 58 5.68 8.58 -10.97
C SER A 58 5.77 9.12 -9.53
N ASN A 59 6.39 8.35 -8.62
CA ASN A 59 6.58 8.72 -7.22
C ASN A 59 7.95 9.34 -6.92
N ARG A 60 8.81 9.53 -7.94
CA ARG A 60 10.13 10.15 -7.75
C ARG A 60 9.95 11.65 -7.47
N PRO A 61 10.41 12.17 -6.32
CA PRO A 61 10.41 13.60 -6.07
C PRO A 61 11.34 14.30 -7.09
N LYS A 62 10.84 15.37 -7.70
CA LYS A 62 11.58 16.22 -8.64
C LYS A 62 12.61 17.03 -7.83
N ASP A 63 13.85 16.54 -7.81
CA ASP A 63 15.08 17.13 -7.28
C ASP A 63 15.15 17.54 -5.78
N PRO A 64 16.32 17.36 -5.12
CA PRO A 64 16.54 17.68 -3.71
C PRO A 64 16.82 19.17 -3.43
N ALA A 65 16.28 20.10 -4.23
CA ALA A 65 16.42 21.54 -3.97
C ALA A 65 15.34 22.10 -3.02
N ASP A 66 14.28 21.34 -2.72
CA ASP A 66 13.15 21.80 -1.90
C ASP A 66 12.82 20.88 -0.71
N ALA A 67 13.83 20.19 -0.18
CA ALA A 67 13.72 19.36 1.03
C ALA A 67 13.56 20.16 2.34
N LYS A 68 13.03 21.39 2.31
CA LYS A 68 12.78 22.22 3.49
C LYS A 68 11.31 22.54 3.78
N LYS A 69 10.34 21.99 3.02
CA LYS A 69 8.91 22.28 3.26
C LYS A 69 7.93 21.10 3.02
N LEU A 70 8.27 19.89 3.45
CA LEU A 70 7.29 18.79 3.48
C LEU A 70 7.12 18.21 4.88
N THR A 71 6.77 19.06 5.84
CA THR A 71 5.97 18.59 6.98
C THR A 71 4.56 18.31 6.47
N PRO A 72 4.00 17.09 6.67
CA PRO A 72 2.62 16.82 6.31
C PRO A 72 1.68 17.85 6.97
N PRO A 73 0.63 18.35 6.30
CA PRO A 73 -0.30 19.34 6.86
C PRO A 73 -1.05 18.84 8.10
N HIS A 74 -0.91 17.57 8.46
CA HIS A 74 -1.50 16.95 9.65
C HIS A 74 -0.53 16.71 10.82
N ALA A 75 0.75 17.06 10.68
CA ALA A 75 1.78 16.74 11.67
C ALA A 75 1.99 17.82 12.76
N GLY A 76 1.07 18.77 12.94
CA GLY A 76 1.29 19.92 13.82
C GLY A 76 0.11 20.28 14.72
N ARG A 77 0.18 19.83 15.98
CA ARG A 77 -0.52 20.37 17.17
C ARG A 77 -2.05 20.24 17.21
N ARG A 78 -2.55 19.07 17.60
CA ARG A 78 -3.79 19.03 18.39
C ARG A 78 -3.53 19.74 19.71
N ALA A 79 -4.25 20.82 20.00
CA ALA A 79 -4.23 21.43 21.31
C ALA A 79 -4.62 20.37 22.36
N PRO A 80 -3.91 20.25 23.50
CA PRO A 80 -4.28 19.28 24.52
C PRO A 80 -5.71 19.59 24.97
N LEU A 81 -6.58 18.58 24.89
CA LEU A 81 -7.96 18.68 25.33
C LEU A 81 -7.93 19.08 26.81
N LYS A 82 -8.29 20.34 27.12
CA LYS A 82 -8.46 20.82 28.49
C LYS A 82 -9.62 20.02 29.08
N ARG A 83 -9.33 18.87 29.67
CA ARG A 83 -10.28 18.12 30.47
C ARG A 83 -10.56 18.99 31.70
N SER A 84 -11.63 19.77 31.68
CA SER A 84 -12.22 20.28 32.90
C SER A 84 -12.85 19.10 33.62
N VAL A 85 -12.07 18.44 34.48
CA VAL A 85 -12.64 17.52 35.45
C VAL A 85 -13.41 18.39 36.45
N PRO A 86 -14.74 18.23 36.61
CA PRO A 86 -15.45 18.95 37.65
C PRO A 86 -14.89 18.52 39.00
N GLN A 87 -14.23 19.44 39.71
CA GLN A 87 -13.89 19.19 41.11
C GLN A 87 -15.19 19.13 41.90
N ARG A 88 -15.49 17.95 42.44
CA ARG A 88 -16.61 17.74 43.37
C ARG A 88 -16.39 18.65 44.58
N SER A 89 -17.29 19.61 44.79
CA SER A 89 -17.26 20.47 45.97
C SER A 89 -17.37 19.61 47.23
N LYS A 90 -16.46 19.83 48.18
CA LYS A 90 -16.50 19.18 49.50
C LYS A 90 -17.73 19.70 50.25
N ALA A 91 -18.56 18.79 50.75
CA ALA A 91 -19.70 19.15 51.58
C ALA A 91 -19.22 19.83 52.87
N LYS A 92 -19.86 20.93 53.26
CA LYS A 92 -19.68 21.56 54.57
C LYS A 92 -20.07 20.54 55.65
N SER A 93 -19.11 20.10 56.48
CA SER A 93 -19.46 19.49 57.75
C SER A 93 -19.91 20.62 58.68
N GLY A 94 -21.23 20.74 58.86
CA GLY A 94 -21.79 21.57 59.92
C GLY A 94 -21.50 20.95 61.28
N LYS A 95 -21.08 21.79 62.21
CA LYS A 95 -21.43 21.66 63.62
C LYS A 95 -21.75 23.06 64.13
#